data_AF-A0A1D9PZB3-F1
#
_entry.id   AF-A0A1D9PZB3-F1
#
_cell.length_a   1.000
_cell.length_b   1.000
_cell.length_c   1.000
_cell.angle_alpha   90.00
_cell.angle_beta   90.00
_cell.angle_gamma   90.00
#
_symmetry.space_group_name_H-M   'P 1'
#
loop_
_entity.id
_entity.type
_entity.pdbx_description
1 polymer ?
#
loop_
_entity_poly.entity_id
_entity_poly.type
_entity_poly.pdbx_seq_one_letter_code
_entity_poly.pdbx_strand_id
1 'polypeptide(L)'
;MVRPLVLLASLAPFVTASWNINNQQNRHACQTQTQNPLDGCDLKRTKYVGSGSNFKTVQSAVASLPNNNDTYIILIASGNYTEQVNVTRPGPTYLLGETANPYNQSANTVNIIWSAIAGKGDNAYTSTLTVAPTLNASFTGSGPTGFAVPPGTPFGSKDFRTYNLNFINDFAPYTDGPSLALSISYANGGFYYTGFYSYQDTVYVGKLSNSYMSQSVVAGQTDFLYGFGTLFINNTLLSLRSCGGGITAWKGTNTTFENKYGVYIVDSSVQKANSSLSIKGACPLGRPWNAQMRAIFARTYLDDSILPTGYIDWIPARYNATNGNYSTTQAEYKNYGPGYNATARAASLFDVQLSDSQWAPYSSPAKVFQDPSGTFGDVSWVDFSV
;
A
#
# COMPACT_ATOMS: atom_id res chain seq x y z
N MET A 1 -16.64 63.67 40.52
CA MET A 1 -16.44 62.22 40.75
C MET A 1 -16.32 61.54 39.40
N VAL A 2 -15.10 61.26 38.94
CA VAL A 2 -14.85 60.50 37.71
C VAL A 2 -14.65 59.04 38.12
N ARG A 3 -15.56 58.15 37.72
CA ARG A 3 -15.43 56.71 37.95
C ARG A 3 -14.48 56.13 36.89
N PRO A 4 -13.45 55.35 37.27
CA PRO A 4 -12.59 54.72 36.29
C PRO A 4 -13.33 53.54 35.66
N LEU A 5 -13.35 53.51 34.33
CA LEU A 5 -13.83 52.38 33.55
C LEU A 5 -12.72 51.31 33.55
N VAL A 6 -12.88 50.28 34.37
CA VAL A 6 -11.99 49.12 34.38
C VAL A 6 -12.33 48.25 33.17
N LEU A 7 -11.51 48.30 32.12
CA LEU A 7 -11.55 47.30 31.05
C LEU A 7 -11.05 45.97 31.62
N LEU A 8 -11.96 45.03 31.87
CA LEU A 8 -11.60 43.62 32.00
C LEU A 8 -11.23 43.09 30.62
N ALA A 9 -9.93 42.94 30.36
CA ALA A 9 -9.45 42.14 29.25
C ALA A 9 -9.77 40.68 29.54
N SER A 10 -10.81 40.14 28.91
CA SER A 10 -11.09 38.71 28.93
C SER A 10 -9.98 38.00 28.14
N LEU A 11 -8.99 37.46 28.85
CA LEU A 11 -8.10 36.44 28.31
C LEU A 11 -8.93 35.19 28.06
N ALA A 12 -9.53 35.10 26.87
CA ALA A 12 -10.05 33.82 26.39
C ALA A 12 -8.86 32.86 26.33
N PRO A 13 -8.90 31.69 26.99
CA PRO A 13 -7.86 30.70 26.81
C PRO A 13 -7.88 30.31 25.34
N PHE A 14 -6.80 30.63 24.63
CA PHE A 14 -6.55 30.07 23.31
C PHE A 14 -6.45 28.56 23.50
N VAL A 15 -7.55 27.84 23.28
CA VAL A 15 -7.51 26.40 23.07
C VAL A 15 -6.77 26.22 21.75
N THR A 16 -5.45 26.09 21.83
CA THR A 16 -4.66 25.62 20.69
C THR A 16 -5.21 24.24 20.37
N ALA A 17 -5.91 24.11 19.25
CA ALA A 17 -6.44 22.83 18.80
C ALA A 17 -5.30 21.80 18.84
N SER A 18 -5.52 20.66 19.48
CA SER A 18 -4.48 19.64 19.60
C SER A 18 -4.11 19.12 18.21
N TRP A 19 -2.81 18.98 17.95
CA TRP A 19 -2.30 18.45 16.70
C TRP A 19 -2.96 17.10 16.37
N ASN A 20 -3.30 16.90 15.10
CA ASN A 20 -4.07 15.74 14.63
C ASN A 20 -3.59 15.31 13.24
N ILE A 21 -3.18 14.05 13.10
CA ILE A 21 -2.71 13.47 11.82
C ILE A 21 -3.80 13.47 10.73
N ASN A 22 -5.07 13.38 11.09
CA ASN A 22 -6.18 13.41 10.12
C ASN A 22 -6.53 14.84 9.67
N ASN A 23 -5.92 15.86 10.29
CA ASN A 23 -6.06 17.24 9.84
C ASN A 23 -4.92 17.55 8.86
N GLN A 24 -5.28 17.83 7.60
CA GLN A 24 -4.31 18.11 6.54
C GLN A 24 -3.42 19.33 6.85
N GLN A 25 -3.96 20.39 7.45
CA GLN A 25 -3.16 21.57 7.80
C GLN A 25 -2.07 21.23 8.82
N ASN A 26 -2.40 20.47 9.86
CA ASN A 26 -1.43 20.01 10.85
C ASN A 26 -0.34 19.13 10.23
N ARG A 27 -0.71 18.19 9.35
CA ARG A 27 0.27 17.36 8.64
C ARG A 27 1.18 18.19 7.74
N HIS A 28 0.60 19.04 6.88
CA HIS A 28 1.37 19.81 5.92
C HIS A 28 2.27 20.82 6.61
N ALA A 29 1.82 21.42 7.71
CA ALA A 29 2.68 22.25 8.56
C ALA A 29 3.89 21.45 9.06
N CYS A 30 3.69 20.24 9.59
CA CYS A 30 4.78 19.37 10.04
C CYS A 30 5.70 18.87 8.91
N GLN A 31 5.18 18.69 7.69
CA GLN A 31 5.97 18.26 6.52
C GLN A 31 6.72 19.42 5.83
N THR A 32 6.44 20.67 6.21
CA THR A 32 7.05 21.83 5.58
C THR A 32 8.49 21.98 6.06
N GLN A 33 9.41 22.14 5.12
CA GLN A 33 10.80 22.41 5.45
C GLN A 33 10.94 23.84 6.02
N THR A 34 11.38 23.96 7.26
CA THR A 34 11.65 25.26 7.91
C THR A 34 13.07 25.30 8.50
N GLN A 35 13.45 26.41 9.15
CA GLN A 35 14.72 26.51 9.86
C GLN A 35 14.79 25.58 11.08
N ASN A 36 13.66 25.35 11.77
CA ASN A 36 13.54 24.38 12.85
C ASN A 36 12.66 23.21 12.38
N PRO A 37 13.24 22.05 12.04
CA PRO A 37 12.53 21.00 11.30
C PRO A 37 11.25 20.46 11.95
N LEU A 38 11.03 20.69 13.24
CA LEU A 38 9.83 20.24 13.96
C LEU A 38 8.74 21.32 14.09
N ASP A 39 8.90 22.48 13.46
CA ASP A 39 7.86 23.50 13.43
C ASP A 39 6.56 22.92 12.81
N GLY A 40 5.42 23.16 13.46
CA GLY A 40 4.13 22.62 13.01
C GLY A 40 3.88 21.14 13.35
N CYS A 41 4.85 20.44 13.95
CA CYS A 41 4.70 19.05 14.41
C CYS A 41 4.21 18.94 15.86
N ASP A 42 3.70 17.74 16.23
CA ASP A 42 3.50 17.37 17.63
C ASP A 42 4.86 17.05 18.29
N LEU A 43 5.44 18.02 18.99
CA LEU A 43 6.77 17.91 19.62
C LEU A 43 6.86 16.78 20.66
N LYS A 44 5.73 16.29 21.21
CA LYS A 44 5.74 15.20 22.19
C LYS A 44 5.88 13.84 21.52
N ARG A 45 5.37 13.71 20.30
CA ARG A 45 5.25 12.43 19.57
C ARG A 45 6.17 12.31 18.36
N THR A 46 6.70 13.43 17.88
CA THR A 46 7.48 13.47 16.65
C THR A 46 8.97 13.26 16.91
N LYS A 47 9.56 12.32 16.17
CA LYS A 47 11.00 12.18 16.00
C LYS A 47 11.39 12.72 14.62
N TYR A 48 12.54 13.36 14.53
CA TYR A 48 13.07 13.89 13.26
C TYR A 48 14.28 13.07 12.81
N VAL A 49 14.29 12.69 11.53
CA VAL A 49 15.37 11.96 10.87
C VAL A 49 15.99 12.87 9.82
N GLY A 50 17.25 13.26 9.99
CA GLY A 50 17.91 14.20 9.09
C GLY A 50 19.20 14.79 9.65
N SER A 51 19.79 15.72 8.88
CA SER A 51 20.98 16.46 9.32
C SER A 51 20.70 17.22 10.62
N GLY A 52 21.70 17.31 11.51
CA GLY A 52 21.55 17.95 12.83
C GLY A 52 20.66 17.22 13.85
N SER A 53 19.98 16.13 13.48
CA SER A 53 19.16 15.33 14.41
C SER A 53 19.93 14.17 15.07
N ASN A 54 19.33 13.57 16.11
CA ASN A 54 19.84 12.36 16.76
C ASN A 54 19.68 11.09 15.89
N PHE A 55 18.81 11.11 14.87
CA PHE A 55 18.52 9.95 14.03
C PHE A 55 19.03 10.19 12.60
N LYS A 56 20.04 9.42 12.19
CA LYS A 56 20.59 9.49 10.83
C LYS A 56 19.88 8.57 9.85
N THR A 57 19.13 7.59 10.36
CA THR A 57 18.39 6.63 9.55
C THR A 57 16.97 6.50 10.08
N VAL A 58 16.03 6.19 9.19
CA VAL A 58 14.62 5.96 9.52
C VAL A 58 14.49 4.75 10.44
N GLN A 59 15.25 3.68 10.19
CA GLN A 59 15.23 2.49 11.06
C GLN A 59 15.66 2.81 12.48
N SER A 60 16.67 3.67 12.69
CA SER A 60 17.11 4.06 14.03
C SER A 60 16.03 4.83 14.81
N ALA A 61 15.24 5.67 14.12
CA ALA A 61 14.10 6.35 14.72
C ALA A 61 12.98 5.37 15.06
N VAL A 62 12.64 4.44 14.15
CA VAL A 62 11.65 3.38 14.40
C VAL A 62 12.05 2.53 15.61
N ALA A 63 13.31 2.09 15.68
CA ALA A 63 13.82 1.28 16.79
C ALA A 63 13.81 2.02 18.14
N SER A 64 13.81 3.36 18.13
CA SER A 64 13.73 4.17 19.35
C SER A 64 12.31 4.29 19.94
N LEU A 65 11.28 3.90 19.17
CA LEU A 65 9.90 4.02 19.61
C LEU A 65 9.56 2.96 20.65
N PRO A 66 8.89 3.32 21.76
CA PRO A 66 8.41 2.35 22.73
C PRO A 66 7.47 1.30 22.10
N ASN A 67 7.61 0.05 22.55
CA ASN A 67 6.71 -1.04 22.18
C ASN A 67 5.41 -0.97 23.00
N ASN A 68 4.57 0.00 22.68
CA ASN A 68 3.28 0.27 23.32
C ASN A 68 2.22 0.65 22.28
N ASN A 69 1.03 1.05 22.73
CA ASN A 69 -0.09 1.44 21.87
C ASN A 69 -0.17 2.95 21.60
N ASP A 70 0.83 3.73 22.03
CA ASP A 70 0.82 5.18 21.82
C ASP A 70 1.12 5.52 20.36
N THR A 71 0.65 6.69 19.93
CA THR A 71 0.93 7.24 18.60
C THR A 71 2.31 7.88 18.56
N TYR A 72 3.10 7.57 17.53
CA TYR A 72 4.36 8.25 17.23
C TYR A 72 4.45 8.66 15.76
N ILE A 73 5.16 9.75 15.52
CA ILE A 73 5.39 10.33 14.21
C ILE A 73 6.89 10.37 13.97
N ILE A 74 7.32 10.01 12.77
CA ILE A 74 8.70 10.18 12.31
C ILE A 74 8.64 11.10 11.10
N LEU A 75 9.12 12.33 11.27
CA LEU A 75 9.35 13.26 10.17
C LEU A 75 10.74 12.96 9.57
N ILE A 76 10.78 12.79 8.26
CA ILE A 76 11.97 12.37 7.52
C ILE A 76 12.34 13.50 6.56
N ALA A 77 13.56 14.00 6.71
CA ALA A 77 14.08 15.06 5.87
C ALA A 77 14.25 14.62 4.41
N SER A 78 14.20 15.59 3.50
CA SER A 78 14.52 15.34 2.08
C SER A 78 15.88 14.64 1.92
N GLY A 79 15.93 13.55 1.15
CA GLY A 79 17.17 12.81 0.93
C GLY A 79 16.98 11.35 0.53
N ASN A 80 18.11 10.70 0.25
CA ASN A 80 18.21 9.28 -0.06
C ASN A 80 18.74 8.52 1.17
N TYR A 81 17.99 7.52 1.62
CA TYR A 81 18.28 6.70 2.78
C TYR A 81 18.46 5.26 2.31
N THR A 82 19.70 4.78 2.26
CA THR A 82 19.99 3.39 1.86
C THR A 82 19.87 2.46 3.06
N GLU A 83 18.68 1.91 3.30
CA GLU A 83 18.38 1.06 4.45
C GLU A 83 17.10 0.23 4.22
N GLN A 84 16.91 -0.79 5.06
CA GLN A 84 15.61 -1.43 5.25
C GLN A 84 14.95 -0.86 6.51
N VAL A 85 13.64 -0.63 6.44
CA VAL A 85 12.82 -0.19 7.56
C VAL A 85 11.89 -1.32 7.98
N ASN A 86 11.94 -1.71 9.26
CA ASN A 86 11.13 -2.77 9.84
C ASN A 86 10.35 -2.26 11.07
N VAL A 87 9.03 -2.31 10.97
CA VAL A 87 8.08 -1.84 11.99
C VAL A 87 7.35 -3.03 12.60
N THR A 88 7.68 -3.34 13.85
CA THR A 88 7.12 -4.49 14.59
C THR A 88 6.14 -4.10 15.70
N ARG A 89 6.09 -2.82 16.07
CA ARG A 89 5.28 -2.32 17.19
C ARG A 89 3.77 -2.28 16.86
N PRO A 90 2.88 -2.47 17.86
CA PRO A 90 1.43 -2.52 17.63
C PRO A 90 0.76 -1.14 17.53
N GLY A 91 1.34 -0.12 18.17
CA GLY A 91 0.77 1.22 18.20
C GLY A 91 0.80 1.96 16.85
N PRO A 92 -0.01 3.03 16.71
CA PRO A 92 0.00 3.86 15.52
C PRO A 92 1.39 4.46 15.27
N THR A 93 1.88 4.34 14.04
CA THR A 93 3.21 4.81 13.63
C THR A 93 3.10 5.48 12.28
N TYR A 94 3.48 6.77 12.20
CA TYR A 94 3.33 7.55 10.98
C TYR A 94 4.70 8.00 10.48
N LEU A 95 5.02 7.71 9.21
CA LEU A 95 6.20 8.22 8.52
C LEU A 95 5.78 9.37 7.62
N LEU A 96 6.32 10.56 7.85
CA LEU A 96 6.02 11.76 7.08
C LEU A 96 7.30 12.17 6.35
N GLY A 97 7.27 12.22 5.02
CA GLY A 97 8.33 12.85 4.25
C GLY A 97 8.15 14.36 4.23
N GLU A 98 9.24 15.10 4.40
CA GLU A 98 9.28 16.53 4.11
C GLU A 98 8.91 16.78 2.65
N THR A 99 8.09 17.79 2.40
CA THR A 99 7.67 18.15 1.05
C THR A 99 7.16 19.57 0.96
N ALA A 100 7.49 20.25 -0.14
CA ALA A 100 6.84 21.51 -0.52
C ALA A 100 5.52 21.29 -1.29
N ASN A 101 5.24 20.05 -1.70
CA ASN A 101 4.12 19.69 -2.57
C ASN A 101 3.33 18.51 -1.96
N PRO A 102 2.61 18.74 -0.85
CA PRO A 102 1.96 17.65 -0.11
C PRO A 102 0.87 16.91 -0.90
N TYR A 103 0.35 17.52 -1.97
CA TYR A 103 -0.67 16.95 -2.84
C TYR A 103 -0.11 16.34 -4.14
N ASN A 104 1.21 16.24 -4.30
CA ASN A 104 1.83 15.75 -5.52
C ASN A 104 2.88 14.67 -5.21
N GLN A 105 2.50 13.40 -5.40
CA GLN A 105 3.38 12.26 -5.17
C GLN A 105 4.66 12.32 -6.01
N SER A 106 4.58 12.80 -7.26
CA SER A 106 5.74 12.84 -8.17
C SER A 106 6.77 13.90 -7.76
N ALA A 107 6.43 14.77 -6.80
CA ALA A 107 7.33 15.76 -6.22
C ALA A 107 7.93 15.32 -4.87
N ASN A 108 7.72 14.07 -4.45
CA ASN A 108 8.36 13.52 -3.26
C ASN A 108 9.89 13.60 -3.35
N THR A 109 10.53 14.02 -2.26
CA THR A 109 12.00 14.17 -2.19
C THR A 109 12.66 13.24 -1.17
N VAL A 110 11.87 12.45 -0.43
CA VAL A 110 12.34 11.44 0.51
C VAL A 110 12.31 10.07 -0.15
N ASN A 111 13.47 9.45 -0.30
CA ASN A 111 13.62 8.12 -0.90
C ASN A 111 14.29 7.18 0.10
N ILE A 112 13.58 6.13 0.49
CA ILE A 112 14.13 5.00 1.25
C ILE A 112 14.42 3.90 0.22
N ILE A 113 15.69 3.52 0.13
CA ILE A 113 16.23 2.71 -0.95
C ILE A 113 16.88 1.48 -0.37
N TRP A 114 16.54 0.32 -0.92
CA TRP A 114 17.27 -0.91 -0.70
C TRP A 114 17.58 -1.57 -2.04
N SER A 115 18.48 -2.55 -2.04
CA SER A 115 18.86 -3.28 -3.26
C SER A 115 19.06 -4.74 -2.89
N ALA A 116 18.03 -5.56 -3.13
CA ALA A 116 18.07 -6.98 -2.80
C ALA A 116 17.07 -7.77 -3.63
N ILE A 117 17.47 -9.00 -3.96
CA ILE A 117 16.68 -9.99 -4.68
C ILE A 117 16.56 -11.28 -3.86
N ALA A 118 15.46 -12.01 -4.06
CA ALA A 118 15.30 -13.32 -3.48
C ALA A 118 16.24 -14.32 -4.17
N GLY A 119 17.26 -14.77 -3.43
CA GLY A 119 18.09 -15.91 -3.80
C GLY A 119 17.42 -17.23 -3.43
N LYS A 120 18.10 -18.06 -2.62
CA LYS A 120 17.54 -19.32 -2.10
C LYS A 120 16.59 -19.14 -0.90
N GLY A 121 16.52 -17.93 -0.34
CA GLY A 121 15.70 -17.59 0.82
C GLY A 121 14.33 -17.03 0.42
N ASP A 122 13.47 -16.80 1.42
CA ASP A 122 12.18 -16.14 1.22
C ASP A 122 12.36 -14.68 0.78
N ASN A 123 11.49 -14.18 -0.09
CA ASN A 123 11.60 -12.83 -0.64
C ASN A 123 11.27 -11.73 0.41
N ALA A 124 10.74 -12.08 1.59
CA ALA A 124 10.54 -11.14 2.70
C ALA A 124 11.83 -10.39 3.11
N TYR A 125 13.01 -11.01 2.95
CA TYR A 125 14.30 -10.38 3.26
C TYR A 125 14.69 -9.26 2.27
N THR A 126 14.01 -9.15 1.13
CA THR A 126 14.32 -8.16 0.11
C THR A 126 13.63 -6.83 0.34
N SER A 127 12.64 -6.78 1.23
CA SER A 127 11.75 -5.63 1.32
C SER A 127 12.46 -4.37 1.78
N THR A 128 12.16 -3.23 1.16
CA THR A 128 12.61 -1.92 1.65
C THR A 128 11.85 -1.50 2.91
N LEU A 129 10.53 -1.69 2.93
CA LEU A 129 9.69 -1.51 4.12
C LEU A 129 9.04 -2.84 4.51
N THR A 130 9.20 -3.24 5.77
CA THR A 130 8.46 -4.35 6.39
C THR A 130 7.59 -3.82 7.52
N VAL A 131 6.30 -4.14 7.51
CA VAL A 131 5.35 -3.86 8.59
C VAL A 131 4.72 -5.18 9.01
N ALA A 132 5.28 -5.80 10.04
CA ALA A 132 4.83 -7.09 10.55
C ALA A 132 5.24 -7.26 12.01
N PRO A 133 4.42 -7.91 12.85
CA PRO A 133 4.72 -8.12 14.27
C PRO A 133 5.97 -8.99 14.50
N THR A 134 6.28 -9.88 13.55
CA THR A 134 7.44 -10.78 13.60
C THR A 134 7.94 -11.08 12.18
N LEU A 135 9.18 -11.54 12.06
CA LEU A 135 9.74 -12.02 10.79
C LEU A 135 8.93 -13.21 10.21
N ASN A 136 8.47 -14.15 11.05
CA ASN A 136 7.67 -15.28 10.56
C ASN A 136 6.33 -14.83 9.94
N ALA A 137 5.77 -13.71 10.41
CA ALA A 137 4.57 -13.13 9.83
C ALA A 137 4.83 -12.45 8.48
N SER A 138 6.05 -11.98 8.20
CA SER A 138 6.40 -11.35 6.92
C SER A 138 6.77 -12.36 5.82
N PHE A 139 7.08 -13.61 6.16
CA PHE A 139 7.38 -14.63 5.16
C PHE A 139 6.23 -14.87 4.19
N THR A 140 6.59 -15.00 2.92
CA THR A 140 5.68 -15.28 1.82
C THR A 140 5.31 -16.76 1.80
N GLY A 141 6.33 -17.62 1.83
CA GLY A 141 6.22 -19.08 1.74
C GLY A 141 5.65 -19.60 0.41
N SER A 142 5.53 -20.92 0.34
CA SER A 142 5.11 -21.64 -0.87
C SER A 142 3.71 -22.24 -0.75
N GLY A 143 3.21 -22.84 -1.83
CA GLY A 143 1.91 -23.51 -1.83
C GLY A 143 0.69 -22.57 -1.69
N PRO A 144 -0.54 -23.13 -1.63
CA PRO A 144 -1.77 -22.34 -1.66
C PRO A 144 -2.01 -21.53 -0.38
N THR A 145 -1.43 -21.95 0.74
CA THR A 145 -1.61 -21.34 2.07
C THR A 145 -0.42 -20.50 2.52
N GLY A 146 0.72 -20.52 1.82
CA GLY A 146 1.91 -19.72 2.17
C GLY A 146 2.59 -20.18 3.44
N PHE A 147 3.47 -19.34 3.98
CA PHE A 147 4.20 -19.67 5.20
C PHE A 147 3.24 -19.80 6.40
N ALA A 148 3.38 -20.87 7.18
CA ALA A 148 2.58 -21.07 8.38
C ALA A 148 3.05 -20.12 9.48
N VAL A 149 2.15 -19.27 9.99
CA VAL A 149 2.47 -18.33 11.05
C VAL A 149 2.07 -18.98 12.39
N PRO A 150 2.96 -18.98 13.41
CA PRO A 150 2.67 -19.64 14.68
C PRO A 150 1.35 -19.17 15.31
N PRO A 151 0.53 -20.10 15.84
CA PRO A 151 -0.66 -19.74 16.63
C PRO A 151 -0.30 -18.76 17.76
N GLY A 152 -1.15 -17.76 17.98
CA GLY A 152 -0.92 -16.73 19.00
C GLY A 152 0.03 -15.61 18.59
N THR A 153 0.54 -15.58 17.34
CA THR A 153 1.26 -14.40 16.82
C THR A 153 0.37 -13.16 16.96
N PRO A 154 0.83 -12.10 17.66
CA PRO A 154 0.01 -10.92 17.89
C PRO A 154 -0.26 -10.18 16.58
N PHE A 155 -1.33 -9.40 16.53
CA PHE A 155 -1.49 -8.41 15.48
C PHE A 155 -0.44 -7.30 15.66
N GLY A 156 0.21 -6.91 14.58
CA GLY A 156 1.19 -5.83 14.52
C GLY A 156 0.51 -4.45 14.55
N SER A 157 1.08 -3.50 13.81
CA SER A 157 0.56 -2.13 13.84
C SER A 157 -0.90 -2.09 13.37
N LYS A 158 -1.77 -1.54 14.20
CA LYS A 158 -3.21 -1.34 13.88
C LYS A 158 -3.47 -0.08 13.05
N ASP A 159 -2.45 0.76 12.91
CA ASP A 159 -2.54 2.05 12.24
C ASP A 159 -1.14 2.55 11.82
N PHE A 160 -0.50 1.83 10.90
CA PHE A 160 0.72 2.32 10.26
C PHE A 160 0.36 3.23 9.09
N ARG A 161 0.99 4.40 8.97
CA ARG A 161 0.76 5.29 7.81
C ARG A 161 2.02 5.90 7.25
N THR A 162 2.00 6.19 5.96
CA THR A 162 3.05 6.98 5.29
C THR A 162 2.45 8.12 4.48
N TYR A 163 3.16 9.25 4.43
CA TYR A 163 2.80 10.42 3.64
C TYR A 163 4.03 10.96 2.90
N ASN A 164 3.91 11.16 1.58
CA ASN A 164 4.88 11.90 0.75
C ASN A 164 6.33 11.40 0.79
N LEU A 165 6.53 10.10 0.63
CA LEU A 165 7.86 9.48 0.53
C LEU A 165 7.84 8.28 -0.43
N ASN A 166 9.02 7.78 -0.78
CA ASN A 166 9.19 6.68 -1.72
C ASN A 166 9.94 5.50 -1.08
N PHE A 167 9.45 4.29 -1.33
CA PHE A 167 10.16 3.03 -1.05
C PHE A 167 10.59 2.39 -2.36
N ILE A 168 11.89 2.15 -2.50
CA ILE A 168 12.51 1.71 -3.75
C ILE A 168 13.37 0.48 -3.47
N ASN A 169 13.07 -0.63 -4.14
CA ASN A 169 14.02 -1.71 -4.28
C ASN A 169 14.69 -1.62 -5.66
N ASP A 170 15.93 -1.15 -5.64
CA ASP A 170 16.78 -0.84 -6.80
C ASP A 170 17.80 -1.96 -7.06
N PHE A 171 17.33 -3.21 -7.07
CA PHE A 171 18.20 -4.37 -7.34
C PHE A 171 18.77 -4.36 -8.76
N ALA A 172 17.89 -4.20 -9.75
CA ALA A 172 18.26 -4.17 -11.16
C ALA A 172 17.27 -3.31 -11.96
N PRO A 173 17.67 -2.71 -13.09
CA PRO A 173 16.77 -1.94 -13.96
C PRO A 173 15.92 -2.84 -14.88
N TYR A 174 15.65 -4.08 -14.46
CA TYR A 174 14.82 -5.07 -15.15
C TYR A 174 14.35 -6.14 -14.16
N THR A 175 13.39 -6.98 -14.56
CA THR A 175 13.00 -8.15 -13.75
C THR A 175 14.13 -9.17 -13.69
N ASP A 176 14.70 -9.37 -12.51
CA ASP A 176 15.72 -10.41 -12.27
C ASP A 176 15.26 -11.44 -11.22
N GLY A 177 14.09 -11.22 -10.62
CA GLY A 177 13.50 -12.05 -9.56
C GLY A 177 12.82 -11.18 -8.49
N PRO A 178 12.13 -11.81 -7.51
CA PRO A 178 11.38 -11.10 -6.48
C PRO A 178 12.23 -10.09 -5.69
N SER A 179 11.79 -8.83 -5.69
CA SER A 179 12.49 -7.70 -5.07
C SER A 179 11.46 -6.72 -4.51
N LEU A 180 11.16 -6.81 -3.21
CA LEU A 180 10.03 -6.09 -2.61
C LEU A 180 10.40 -4.64 -2.28
N ALA A 181 9.50 -3.71 -2.58
CA ALA A 181 9.50 -2.37 -1.97
C ALA A 181 8.71 -2.37 -0.66
N LEU A 182 7.61 -3.12 -0.59
CA LEU A 182 6.75 -3.26 0.59
C LEU A 182 6.45 -4.72 0.90
N SER A 183 6.54 -5.07 2.18
CA SER A 183 6.01 -6.28 2.80
C SER A 183 5.18 -5.89 4.01
N ILE A 184 3.88 -6.18 4.01
CA ILE A 184 3.00 -5.91 5.14
C ILE A 184 2.14 -7.13 5.46
N SER A 185 2.13 -7.56 6.72
CA SER A 185 1.42 -8.75 7.19
C SER A 185 0.95 -8.56 8.63
N TYR A 186 -0.22 -9.10 8.98
CA TYR A 186 -0.79 -8.99 10.34
C TYR A 186 -0.84 -7.55 10.84
N ALA A 187 -1.09 -6.59 9.95
CA ALA A 187 -1.05 -5.17 10.24
C ALA A 187 -1.97 -4.38 9.31
N ASN A 188 -2.43 -3.24 9.79
CA ASN A 188 -3.18 -2.27 9.01
C ASN A 188 -2.24 -1.15 8.54
N GLY A 189 -2.24 -0.86 7.25
CA GLY A 189 -1.32 0.10 6.62
C GLY A 189 -2.00 1.06 5.65
N GLY A 190 -1.83 2.37 5.85
CA GLY A 190 -2.31 3.43 4.96
C GLY A 190 -1.14 4.13 4.24
N PHE A 191 -1.22 4.29 2.94
CA PHE A 191 -0.13 4.86 2.13
C PHE A 191 -0.69 5.98 1.24
N TYR A 192 -0.23 7.21 1.48
CA TYR A 192 -0.83 8.43 0.93
C TYR A 192 0.25 9.25 0.24
N TYR A 193 0.10 9.50 -1.06
CA TYR A 193 1.18 10.10 -1.85
C TYR A 193 2.51 9.33 -1.70
N THR A 194 2.44 8.01 -1.61
CA THR A 194 3.60 7.14 -1.42
C THR A 194 4.00 6.51 -2.74
N GLY A 195 5.30 6.49 -3.04
CA GLY A 195 5.84 5.75 -4.18
C GLY A 195 6.34 4.36 -3.79
N PHE A 196 6.00 3.34 -4.56
CA PHE A 196 6.57 1.99 -4.46
C PHE A 196 7.17 1.58 -5.79
N TYR A 197 8.45 1.22 -5.78
CA TYR A 197 9.19 1.01 -7.01
C TYR A 197 10.03 -0.26 -6.95
N SER A 198 9.70 -1.25 -7.77
CA SER A 198 10.59 -2.36 -8.14
C SER A 198 10.18 -2.99 -9.48
N TYR A 199 10.52 -4.24 -9.76
CA TYR A 199 10.15 -4.93 -11.01
C TYR A 199 9.27 -6.15 -10.75
N GLN A 200 9.79 -7.17 -10.09
CA GLN A 200 9.02 -8.34 -9.71
C GLN A 200 8.67 -8.29 -8.22
N ASP A 201 7.42 -8.60 -7.88
CA ASP A 201 6.94 -8.71 -6.50
C ASP A 201 7.07 -7.40 -5.70
N THR A 202 6.75 -6.24 -6.30
CA THR A 202 6.98 -4.91 -5.68
C THR A 202 6.25 -4.70 -4.35
N VAL A 203 4.97 -5.08 -4.28
CA VAL A 203 4.13 -4.93 -3.07
C VAL A 203 3.58 -6.29 -2.67
N TYR A 204 4.02 -6.76 -1.51
CA TYR A 204 3.46 -7.92 -0.84
C TYR A 204 2.50 -7.50 0.28
N VAL A 205 1.25 -7.97 0.19
CA VAL A 205 0.28 -7.86 1.29
C VAL A 205 -0.01 -9.26 1.82
N GLY A 206 0.63 -9.64 2.91
CA GLY A 206 0.50 -10.95 3.53
C GLY A 206 -0.77 -11.13 4.36
N LYS A 207 -0.85 -12.25 5.05
CA LYS A 207 -2.05 -12.70 5.78
C LYS A 207 -2.50 -11.67 6.81
N LEU A 208 -3.81 -11.55 6.99
CA LEU A 208 -4.44 -10.66 7.96
C LEU A 208 -4.01 -9.19 7.86
N SER A 209 -3.42 -8.75 6.75
CA SER A 209 -3.20 -7.33 6.52
C SER A 209 -4.40 -6.70 5.81
N ASN A 210 -4.82 -5.52 6.28
CA ASN A 210 -5.59 -4.57 5.48
C ASN A 210 -4.65 -3.44 5.05
N SER A 211 -4.59 -3.16 3.75
CA SER A 211 -3.74 -2.11 3.20
C SER A 211 -4.55 -1.18 2.32
N TYR A 212 -4.46 0.13 2.57
CA TYR A 212 -5.11 1.18 1.79
C TYR A 212 -4.07 2.08 1.12
N MET A 213 -4.15 2.26 -0.19
CA MET A 213 -3.28 3.16 -0.95
C MET A 213 -4.13 4.23 -1.64
N SER A 214 -3.82 5.51 -1.43
CA SER A 214 -4.49 6.64 -2.09
C SER A 214 -3.47 7.62 -2.66
N GLN A 215 -3.77 8.20 -3.82
CA GLN A 215 -2.93 9.23 -4.47
C GLN A 215 -1.47 8.80 -4.67
N SER A 216 -1.24 7.50 -4.83
CA SER A 216 0.10 6.90 -4.79
C SER A 216 0.58 6.51 -6.19
N VAL A 217 1.83 6.03 -6.26
CA VAL A 217 2.36 5.36 -7.47
C VAL A 217 2.90 4.00 -7.07
N VAL A 218 2.52 2.97 -7.81
CA VAL A 218 3.13 1.63 -7.72
C VAL A 218 3.69 1.28 -9.08
N ALA A 219 5.00 1.10 -9.17
CA ALA A 219 5.67 0.76 -10.41
C ALA A 219 6.26 -0.66 -10.36
N GLY A 220 6.02 -1.43 -11.41
CA GLY A 220 6.45 -2.82 -11.50
C GLY A 220 6.32 -3.43 -12.89
N GLN A 221 6.63 -4.72 -12.97
CA GLN A 221 6.57 -5.54 -14.18
C GLN A 221 5.84 -6.86 -13.91
N THR A 222 6.39 -7.72 -13.04
CA THR A 222 5.91 -9.09 -12.84
C THR A 222 5.26 -9.23 -11.47
N ASP A 223 3.97 -9.59 -11.45
CA ASP A 223 3.21 -9.88 -10.22
C ASP A 223 3.40 -8.79 -9.16
N PHE A 224 3.50 -7.53 -9.59
CA PHE A 224 4.04 -6.47 -8.73
C PHE A 224 3.06 -6.02 -7.63
N LEU A 225 1.79 -6.44 -7.72
CA LEU A 225 0.86 -6.50 -6.60
C LEU A 225 0.54 -7.96 -6.32
N TYR A 226 1.06 -8.51 -5.22
CA TYR A 226 0.84 -9.90 -4.87
C TYR A 226 0.61 -10.12 -3.38
N GLY A 227 0.03 -11.26 -3.03
CA GLY A 227 -0.08 -11.62 -1.62
C GLY A 227 -1.27 -12.48 -1.25
N PHE A 228 -1.68 -12.31 0.00
CA PHE A 228 -2.77 -12.99 0.68
C PHE A 228 -3.82 -12.03 1.22
N GLY A 229 -3.46 -10.94 1.88
CA GLY A 229 -4.39 -10.11 2.65
C GLY A 229 -5.39 -9.32 1.79
N THR A 230 -5.76 -8.13 2.25
CA THR A 230 -6.72 -7.28 1.56
C THR A 230 -6.05 -5.95 1.20
N LEU A 231 -5.92 -5.66 -0.08
CA LEU A 231 -5.37 -4.41 -0.60
C LEU A 231 -6.47 -3.63 -1.32
N PHE A 232 -6.75 -2.40 -0.87
CA PHE A 232 -7.65 -1.48 -1.56
C PHE A 232 -6.85 -0.27 -2.05
N ILE A 233 -6.85 -0.06 -3.37
CA ILE A 233 -6.12 1.01 -4.04
C ILE A 233 -7.14 1.99 -4.63
N ASN A 234 -6.98 3.27 -4.34
CA ASN A 234 -7.83 4.34 -4.83
C ASN A 234 -6.99 5.45 -5.49
N ASN A 235 -7.48 6.04 -6.58
CA ASN A 235 -6.86 7.19 -7.25
C ASN A 235 -5.32 7.11 -7.36
N THR A 236 -4.82 5.96 -7.81
CA THR A 236 -3.38 5.63 -7.81
C THR A 236 -2.95 5.29 -9.23
N LEU A 237 -1.71 5.63 -9.57
CA LEU A 237 -1.10 5.23 -10.83
C LEU A 237 -0.35 3.90 -10.65
N LEU A 238 -0.76 2.89 -11.43
CA LEU A 238 -0.04 1.64 -11.61
C LEU A 238 0.83 1.77 -12.86
N SER A 239 2.14 1.91 -12.64
CA SER A 239 3.14 2.25 -13.67
C SER A 239 3.85 0.99 -14.19
N LEU A 240 3.55 0.60 -15.43
CA LEU A 240 4.05 -0.61 -16.09
C LEU A 240 5.45 -0.38 -16.66
N ARG A 241 6.46 -0.97 -16.02
CA ARG A 241 7.87 -0.90 -16.47
C ARG A 241 8.18 -1.84 -17.62
N SER A 242 7.43 -2.93 -17.72
CA SER A 242 7.41 -3.91 -18.81
C SER A 242 6.21 -4.85 -18.56
N CYS A 243 6.08 -5.93 -19.33
CA CYS A 243 5.11 -6.99 -19.05
C CYS A 243 5.82 -8.26 -18.55
N GLY A 244 5.21 -8.93 -17.58
CA GLY A 244 5.59 -10.26 -17.13
C GLY A 244 4.54 -10.77 -16.16
N GLY A 245 4.16 -12.04 -16.21
CA GLY A 245 3.09 -12.55 -15.35
C GLY A 245 1.79 -11.75 -15.49
N GLY A 246 1.44 -10.93 -14.49
CA GLY A 246 0.50 -9.82 -14.65
C GLY A 246 0.72 -8.72 -13.60
N ILE A 247 -0.15 -7.71 -13.59
CA ILE A 247 -0.13 -6.67 -12.53
C ILE A 247 -0.43 -7.29 -11.17
N THR A 248 -1.43 -8.16 -11.11
CA THR A 248 -1.91 -8.79 -9.87
C THR A 248 -1.66 -10.30 -9.82
N ALA A 249 -1.27 -10.81 -8.66
CA ALA A 249 -1.14 -12.24 -8.40
C ALA A 249 -1.50 -12.58 -6.94
N TRP A 250 -2.71 -13.12 -6.70
CA TRP A 250 -3.20 -13.30 -5.33
C TRP A 250 -3.42 -14.75 -4.94
N LYS A 251 -3.23 -15.04 -3.65
CA LYS A 251 -3.74 -16.24 -2.98
C LYS A 251 -4.95 -15.87 -2.15
N GLY A 252 -6.14 -16.25 -2.58
CA GLY A 252 -7.36 -16.01 -1.81
C GLY A 252 -7.78 -17.20 -0.94
N THR A 253 -6.86 -18.12 -0.64
CA THR A 253 -7.17 -19.21 0.28
C THR A 253 -7.44 -18.65 1.66
N ASN A 254 -8.61 -19.00 2.20
CA ASN A 254 -8.95 -18.68 3.56
C ASN A 254 -8.05 -19.44 4.53
N THR A 255 -7.34 -18.72 5.39
CA THR A 255 -6.43 -19.29 6.39
C THR A 255 -6.89 -19.09 7.83
N THR A 256 -7.97 -18.34 8.08
CA THR A 256 -8.40 -17.95 9.43
C THR A 256 -9.92 -17.93 9.57
N PHE A 257 -10.60 -17.05 8.82
CA PHE A 257 -12.03 -16.81 8.84
C PHE A 257 -12.50 -16.44 7.44
N GLU A 258 -13.80 -16.61 7.15
CA GLU A 258 -14.37 -16.18 5.87
C GLU A 258 -13.98 -14.73 5.58
N ASN A 259 -13.35 -14.50 4.43
CA ASN A 259 -12.68 -13.25 4.15
C ASN A 259 -12.87 -12.80 2.71
N LYS A 260 -12.49 -11.55 2.48
CA LYS A 260 -12.40 -10.93 1.16
C LYS A 260 -10.97 -10.62 0.77
N TYR A 261 -10.05 -11.52 1.13
CA TYR A 261 -8.67 -11.48 0.66
C TYR A 261 -8.63 -11.28 -0.85
N GLY A 262 -7.84 -10.31 -1.28
CA GLY A 262 -7.81 -9.86 -2.66
C GLY A 262 -7.27 -8.46 -2.80
N VAL A 263 -7.15 -8.05 -4.05
CA VAL A 263 -6.76 -6.69 -4.44
C VAL A 263 -7.91 -6.01 -5.19
N TYR A 264 -8.23 -4.79 -4.77
CA TYR A 264 -9.33 -3.98 -5.31
C TYR A 264 -8.74 -2.65 -5.78
N ILE A 265 -8.66 -2.46 -7.09
CA ILE A 265 -8.07 -1.27 -7.72
C ILE A 265 -9.21 -0.43 -8.25
N VAL A 266 -9.39 0.75 -7.68
CA VAL A 266 -10.59 1.56 -7.84
C VAL A 266 -10.23 2.98 -8.25
N ASP A 267 -10.97 3.54 -9.21
CA ASP A 267 -10.81 4.93 -9.67
C ASP A 267 -9.34 5.30 -9.97
N SER A 268 -8.60 4.34 -10.53
CA SER A 268 -7.14 4.41 -10.70
C SER A 268 -6.76 4.46 -12.18
N SER A 269 -5.46 4.47 -12.48
CA SER A 269 -4.98 4.35 -13.87
C SER A 269 -3.84 3.34 -13.98
N VAL A 270 -3.83 2.60 -15.09
CA VAL A 270 -2.74 1.71 -15.49
C VAL A 270 -2.11 2.30 -16.75
N GLN A 271 -0.82 2.60 -16.67
CA GLN A 271 -0.11 3.27 -17.77
C GLN A 271 1.31 2.72 -17.91
N LYS A 272 1.85 2.74 -19.13
CA LYS A 272 3.28 2.53 -19.36
C LYS A 272 4.10 3.52 -18.53
N ALA A 273 5.15 3.04 -17.89
CA ALA A 273 6.12 3.87 -17.19
C ALA A 273 6.85 4.83 -18.14
N ASN A 274 6.96 4.44 -19.42
CA ASN A 274 7.54 5.25 -20.48
C ASN A 274 6.80 4.98 -21.80
N SER A 275 6.46 6.03 -22.55
CA SER A 275 5.79 5.93 -23.84
C SER A 275 6.59 5.17 -24.91
N SER A 276 7.92 5.03 -24.74
CA SER A 276 8.79 4.28 -25.63
C SER A 276 8.72 2.75 -25.43
N LEU A 277 8.01 2.26 -24.41
CA LEU A 277 7.90 0.82 -24.17
C LEU A 277 7.04 0.13 -25.24
N SER A 278 7.63 -0.84 -25.93
CA SER A 278 6.98 -1.67 -26.96
C SER A 278 6.15 -2.81 -26.34
N ILE A 279 5.17 -2.45 -25.52
CA ILE A 279 4.33 -3.39 -24.74
C ILE A 279 2.83 -3.27 -25.03
N LYS A 280 2.47 -2.70 -26.19
CA LYS A 280 1.08 -2.57 -26.61
C LYS A 280 0.39 -3.94 -26.66
N GLY A 281 -0.76 -4.07 -26.00
CA GLY A 281 -1.58 -5.28 -26.00
C GLY A 281 -0.90 -6.51 -25.38
N ALA A 282 0.10 -6.33 -24.51
CA ALA A 282 0.95 -7.42 -24.02
C ALA A 282 0.82 -7.69 -22.51
N CYS A 283 0.37 -6.73 -21.71
CA CYS A 283 0.40 -6.79 -20.25
C CYS A 283 -0.91 -7.33 -19.67
N PRO A 284 -0.90 -8.45 -18.92
CA PRO A 284 -2.10 -8.94 -18.24
C PRO A 284 -2.41 -8.13 -16.97
N LEU A 285 -3.70 -7.93 -16.68
CA LEU A 285 -4.21 -7.41 -15.41
C LEU A 285 -3.84 -8.32 -14.22
N GLY A 286 -3.67 -9.61 -14.47
CA GLY A 286 -3.22 -10.53 -13.44
C GLY A 286 -3.28 -12.00 -13.84
N ARG A 287 -2.84 -12.84 -12.91
CA ARG A 287 -2.87 -14.30 -13.01
C ARG A 287 -3.10 -14.96 -11.65
N PRO A 288 -3.82 -16.09 -11.58
CA PRO A 288 -4.16 -16.74 -10.32
C PRO A 288 -2.94 -17.36 -9.65
N TRP A 289 -2.41 -16.71 -8.61
CA TRP A 289 -1.36 -17.33 -7.79
C TRP A 289 -1.93 -18.48 -6.95
N ASN A 290 -3.24 -18.57 -6.75
CA ASN A 290 -3.92 -19.83 -6.51
C ASN A 290 -5.35 -19.80 -7.10
N ALA A 291 -6.05 -20.94 -7.03
CA ALA A 291 -7.39 -21.11 -7.60
C ALA A 291 -8.52 -20.36 -6.85
N GLN A 292 -8.19 -19.61 -5.79
CA GLN A 292 -9.10 -18.76 -5.03
C GLN A 292 -8.72 -17.27 -5.15
N MET A 293 -7.82 -16.90 -6.07
CA MET A 293 -7.41 -15.50 -6.30
C MET A 293 -8.62 -14.57 -6.40
N ARG A 294 -8.48 -13.37 -5.85
CA ARG A 294 -9.40 -12.26 -6.12
C ARG A 294 -8.63 -11.01 -6.49
N ALA A 295 -8.89 -10.49 -7.69
CA ALA A 295 -8.38 -9.22 -8.17
C ALA A 295 -9.46 -8.52 -8.98
N ILE A 296 -9.82 -7.31 -8.58
CA ILE A 296 -10.88 -6.54 -9.20
C ILE A 296 -10.34 -5.17 -9.61
N PHE A 297 -10.48 -4.82 -10.89
CA PHE A 297 -10.26 -3.46 -11.39
C PHE A 297 -11.62 -2.78 -11.61
N ALA A 298 -11.87 -1.66 -10.95
CA ALA A 298 -13.14 -0.94 -11.01
C ALA A 298 -12.93 0.52 -11.37
N ARG A 299 -13.66 1.03 -12.37
CA ARG A 299 -13.60 2.42 -12.84
C ARG A 299 -12.17 2.89 -13.12
N THR A 300 -11.34 1.98 -13.61
CA THR A 300 -9.92 2.21 -13.81
C THR A 300 -9.63 2.45 -15.29
N TYR A 301 -8.82 3.47 -15.57
CA TYR A 301 -8.31 3.72 -16.92
C TYR A 301 -7.21 2.71 -17.26
N LEU A 302 -7.33 2.05 -18.40
CA LEU A 302 -6.38 1.08 -18.94
C LEU A 302 -5.79 1.61 -20.24
N ASP A 303 -4.50 1.93 -20.27
CA ASP A 303 -3.81 2.33 -21.49
C ASP A 303 -3.65 1.16 -22.49
N ASP A 304 -3.04 1.43 -23.66
CA ASP A 304 -2.98 0.46 -24.75
C ASP A 304 -2.01 -0.71 -24.50
N SER A 305 -1.36 -0.76 -23.33
CA SER A 305 -0.48 -1.88 -22.95
C SER A 305 -1.24 -3.15 -22.58
N ILE A 306 -2.52 -3.04 -22.17
CA ILE A 306 -3.24 -4.17 -21.59
C ILE A 306 -3.61 -5.22 -22.65
N LEU A 307 -3.35 -6.48 -22.32
CA LEU A 307 -3.69 -7.65 -23.12
C LEU A 307 -5.21 -7.67 -23.40
N PRO A 308 -5.67 -7.97 -24.64
CA PRO A 308 -7.10 -7.98 -24.97
C PRO A 308 -7.95 -9.01 -24.20
N THR A 309 -7.36 -10.05 -23.62
CA THR A 309 -8.07 -10.98 -22.72
C THR A 309 -8.15 -10.49 -21.28
N GLY A 310 -7.36 -9.47 -20.92
CA GLY A 310 -7.32 -8.86 -19.59
C GLY A 310 -6.48 -9.69 -18.66
N TYR A 311 -7.02 -10.81 -18.24
CA TYR A 311 -6.34 -11.76 -17.39
C TYR A 311 -5.75 -12.91 -18.20
N ILE A 312 -4.84 -13.63 -17.57
CA ILE A 312 -4.32 -14.91 -18.03
C ILE A 312 -4.40 -15.94 -16.90
N ASP A 313 -4.28 -17.21 -17.25
CA ASP A 313 -4.13 -18.28 -16.25
C ASP A 313 -2.66 -18.47 -15.82
N TRP A 314 -2.49 -19.19 -14.72
CA TRP A 314 -1.21 -19.70 -14.28
C TRP A 314 -0.80 -20.94 -15.10
N ILE A 315 0.49 -21.30 -15.08
CA ILE A 315 1.00 -22.55 -15.66
C ILE A 315 1.58 -23.43 -14.54
N PRO A 316 1.05 -24.64 -14.28
CA PRO A 316 -0.17 -25.21 -14.87
C PRO A 316 -1.44 -24.46 -14.46
N ALA A 317 -2.52 -24.66 -15.23
CA ALA A 317 -3.81 -23.99 -15.09
C ALA A 317 -4.34 -24.04 -13.65
N ARG A 318 -4.74 -22.88 -13.12
CA ARG A 318 -5.39 -22.75 -11.79
C ARG A 318 -6.79 -22.17 -11.88
N TYR A 319 -7.10 -21.51 -12.98
CA TYR A 319 -8.46 -21.11 -13.32
C TYR A 319 -9.30 -22.34 -13.67
N ASN A 320 -10.51 -22.44 -13.11
CA ASN A 320 -11.46 -23.53 -13.40
C ASN A 320 -12.87 -22.95 -13.54
N ALA A 321 -13.32 -22.80 -14.79
CA ALA A 321 -14.66 -22.28 -15.10
C ALA A 321 -15.81 -23.26 -14.74
N THR A 322 -15.52 -24.54 -14.53
CA THR A 322 -16.50 -25.63 -14.69
C THR A 322 -17.04 -26.20 -13.38
N ASN A 323 -16.33 -26.07 -12.25
CA ASN A 323 -16.60 -26.96 -11.10
C ASN A 323 -17.02 -26.28 -9.79
N GLY A 324 -17.12 -24.95 -9.70
CA GLY A 324 -17.60 -24.23 -8.51
C GLY A 324 -16.78 -24.38 -7.21
N ASN A 325 -15.87 -25.36 -7.13
CA ASN A 325 -15.01 -25.66 -5.98
C ASN A 325 -13.72 -24.82 -5.94
N TYR A 326 -13.51 -23.95 -6.93
CA TYR A 326 -12.39 -23.01 -7.00
C TYR A 326 -12.89 -21.67 -7.53
N SER A 327 -12.92 -20.65 -6.66
CA SER A 327 -13.56 -19.35 -6.88
C SER A 327 -12.53 -18.29 -7.28
N THR A 328 -11.91 -18.45 -8.45
CA THR A 328 -11.05 -17.40 -9.01
C THR A 328 -11.93 -16.23 -9.44
N THR A 329 -11.73 -15.07 -8.81
CA THR A 329 -12.42 -13.82 -9.11
C THR A 329 -11.43 -12.87 -9.80
N GLN A 330 -11.33 -12.98 -11.12
CA GLN A 330 -10.63 -12.04 -11.98
C GLN A 330 -11.71 -11.20 -12.67
N ALA A 331 -11.83 -9.93 -12.27
CA ALA A 331 -13.04 -9.19 -12.58
C ALA A 331 -12.81 -7.70 -12.87
N GLU A 332 -13.67 -7.15 -13.72
CA GLU A 332 -13.68 -5.75 -14.08
C GLU A 332 -15.06 -5.12 -13.80
N TYR A 333 -15.08 -3.85 -13.41
CA TYR A 333 -16.30 -3.06 -13.24
C TYR A 333 -16.16 -1.68 -13.84
N LYS A 334 -16.79 -1.42 -14.99
CA LYS A 334 -16.78 -0.10 -15.66
C LYS A 334 -15.36 0.45 -15.92
N ASN A 335 -14.40 -0.42 -16.22
CA ASN A 335 -13.09 0.01 -16.71
C ASN A 335 -13.22 0.60 -18.13
N TYR A 336 -12.24 1.42 -18.49
CA TYR A 336 -12.27 2.18 -19.75
C TYR A 336 -10.85 2.46 -20.25
N GLY A 337 -10.74 3.00 -21.45
CA GLY A 337 -9.46 3.28 -22.11
C GLY A 337 -9.10 2.25 -23.19
N PRO A 338 -8.04 2.50 -23.97
CA PRO A 338 -7.69 1.69 -25.13
C PRO A 338 -7.29 0.25 -24.81
N GLY A 339 -6.92 -0.06 -23.57
CA GLY A 339 -6.60 -1.42 -23.11
C GLY A 339 -7.82 -2.27 -22.74
N TYR A 340 -9.00 -1.67 -22.65
CA TYR A 340 -10.25 -2.39 -22.35
C TYR A 340 -10.91 -2.88 -23.64
N ASN A 341 -10.94 -4.20 -23.84
CA ASN A 341 -11.55 -4.83 -25.02
C ASN A 341 -12.65 -5.82 -24.61
N ALA A 342 -13.89 -5.33 -24.50
CA ALA A 342 -15.04 -6.12 -24.05
C ALA A 342 -15.27 -7.40 -24.88
N THR A 343 -15.09 -7.34 -26.21
CA THR A 343 -15.28 -8.49 -27.10
C THR A 343 -14.28 -9.60 -26.80
N ALA A 344 -13.00 -9.26 -26.63
CA ALA A 344 -11.96 -10.22 -26.32
C ALA A 344 -12.06 -10.77 -24.88
N ARG A 345 -12.49 -9.97 -23.90
CA ARG A 345 -12.82 -10.45 -22.55
C ARG A 345 -13.88 -11.56 -22.60
N ALA A 346 -15.00 -11.27 -23.26
CA ALA A 346 -16.13 -12.20 -23.40
C ALA A 346 -15.75 -13.52 -24.10
N ALA A 347 -14.82 -13.48 -25.06
CA ALA A 347 -14.33 -14.68 -25.73
C ALA A 347 -13.34 -15.51 -24.89
N SER A 348 -12.53 -14.86 -24.05
CA SER A 348 -11.46 -15.54 -23.28
C SER A 348 -11.93 -16.24 -22.02
N LEU A 349 -13.05 -15.82 -21.44
CA LEU A 349 -13.65 -16.36 -20.21
C LEU A 349 -12.80 -16.22 -18.92
N PHE A 350 -11.56 -15.74 -18.98
CA PHE A 350 -10.77 -15.44 -17.76
C PHE A 350 -11.37 -14.31 -16.94
N ASP A 351 -12.02 -13.36 -17.62
CA ASP A 351 -12.49 -12.12 -17.05
C ASP A 351 -14.00 -12.13 -16.79
N VAL A 352 -14.40 -11.71 -15.58
CA VAL A 352 -15.79 -11.50 -15.19
C VAL A 352 -16.12 -10.01 -15.17
N GLN A 353 -16.99 -9.58 -16.07
CA GLN A 353 -17.54 -8.22 -16.06
C GLN A 353 -18.66 -8.13 -15.02
N LEU A 354 -18.44 -7.39 -13.94
CA LEU A 354 -19.40 -7.26 -12.84
C LEU A 354 -20.52 -6.28 -13.18
N SER A 355 -21.75 -6.66 -12.84
CA SER A 355 -22.88 -5.74 -12.73
C SER A 355 -22.80 -4.89 -11.46
N ASP A 356 -23.64 -3.86 -11.34
CA ASP A 356 -23.71 -3.00 -10.15
C ASP A 356 -23.95 -3.80 -8.86
N SER A 357 -24.83 -4.81 -8.89
CA SER A 357 -25.13 -5.66 -7.73
C SER A 357 -23.98 -6.60 -7.38
N GLN A 358 -23.22 -7.09 -8.36
CA GLN A 358 -22.06 -7.94 -8.14
C GLN A 358 -20.83 -7.15 -7.66
N TRP A 359 -20.71 -5.87 -8.05
CA TRP A 359 -19.68 -4.96 -7.54
C TRP A 359 -19.97 -4.46 -6.12
N ALA A 360 -21.25 -4.25 -5.79
CA ALA A 360 -21.66 -3.65 -4.52
C ALA A 360 -20.99 -4.26 -3.26
N PRO A 361 -20.76 -5.57 -3.12
CA PRO A 361 -20.08 -6.15 -1.95
C PRO A 361 -18.59 -5.79 -1.80
N TYR A 362 -17.97 -5.20 -2.82
CA TYR A 362 -16.53 -4.87 -2.84
C TYR A 362 -16.29 -3.35 -2.93
N SER A 363 -17.35 -2.55 -2.98
CA SER A 363 -17.31 -1.17 -3.48
C SER A 363 -16.62 -0.13 -2.58
N SER A 364 -16.09 -0.53 -1.41
CA SER A 364 -15.47 0.38 -0.45
C SER A 364 -14.61 -0.39 0.55
N PRO A 365 -13.58 0.24 1.15
CA PRO A 365 -12.75 -0.38 2.19
C PRO A 365 -13.56 -1.04 3.32
N ALA A 366 -14.62 -0.40 3.80
CA ALA A 366 -15.46 -0.92 4.89
C ALA A 366 -16.14 -2.27 4.56
N LYS A 367 -16.29 -2.61 3.29
CA LYS A 367 -16.92 -3.85 2.85
C LYS A 367 -15.93 -5.01 2.69
N VAL A 368 -14.62 -4.74 2.68
CA VAL A 368 -13.57 -5.73 2.40
C VAL A 368 -12.54 -5.84 3.53
N PHE A 369 -12.31 -4.77 4.29
CA PHE A 369 -11.43 -4.80 5.45
C PHE A 369 -12.13 -5.39 6.66
N GLN A 370 -11.43 -6.29 7.32
CA GLN A 370 -11.89 -7.00 8.50
C GLN A 370 -10.94 -6.75 9.66
N ASP A 371 -11.48 -6.62 10.86
CA ASP A 371 -10.67 -6.59 12.06
C ASP A 371 -10.04 -7.99 12.33
N PRO A 372 -9.15 -8.13 13.33
CA PRO A 372 -8.54 -9.42 13.66
C PRO A 372 -9.52 -10.51 14.12
N SER A 373 -10.78 -10.17 14.43
CA SER A 373 -11.85 -11.12 14.75
C SER A 373 -12.62 -11.60 13.52
N GLY A 374 -12.36 -11.03 12.34
CA GLY A 374 -13.07 -11.32 11.10
C GLY A 374 -14.28 -10.43 10.84
N THR A 375 -14.49 -9.38 11.63
CA THR A 375 -15.63 -8.48 11.49
C THR A 375 -15.34 -7.41 10.44
N PHE A 376 -16.17 -7.29 9.41
CA PHE A 376 -16.03 -6.25 8.38
C PHE A 376 -16.25 -4.84 8.94
N GLY A 377 -15.61 -3.85 8.31
CA GLY A 377 -15.77 -2.43 8.64
C GLY A 377 -14.57 -1.82 9.37
N ASP A 378 -13.43 -2.51 9.42
CA ASP A 378 -12.20 -2.01 10.06
C ASP A 378 -11.52 -0.91 9.21
N VAL A 379 -12.07 0.31 9.30
CA VAL A 379 -11.61 1.47 8.52
C VAL A 379 -11.30 2.70 9.38
N SER A 380 -11.35 2.59 10.71
CA SER A 380 -11.10 3.73 11.61
C SER A 380 -9.68 4.31 11.49
N TRP A 381 -8.74 3.51 11.00
CA TRP A 381 -7.34 3.87 10.74
C TRP A 381 -7.11 4.43 9.32
N VAL A 382 -8.12 4.47 8.45
CA VAL A 382 -7.97 4.99 7.08
C VAL A 382 -8.16 6.51 7.07
N ASP A 383 -7.25 7.24 6.42
CA ASP A 383 -7.40 8.67 6.13
C ASP A 383 -8.14 8.84 4.80
N PHE A 384 -9.46 9.01 4.87
CA PHE A 384 -10.30 9.29 3.70
C PHE A 384 -10.25 10.73 3.23
N SER A 385 -9.47 11.61 3.88
CA SER A 385 -9.33 13.01 3.43
C SER A 385 -8.37 13.14 2.24
N VAL A 386 -7.61 12.10 1.91
CA VAL A 386 -6.65 12.03 0.79
C VAL A 386 -7.24 11.26 -0.39
#